data_AF-A0A7D6ZGV7-F1
#
_entry.id   AF-A0A7D6ZGV7-F1
#
_cell.length_a   1.000
_cell.length_b   1.000
_cell.length_c   1.000
_cell.angle_alpha   90.00
_cell.angle_beta   90.00
_cell.angle_gamma   90.00
#
_symmetry.space_group_name_H-M   'P 1'
#
loop_
_entity.id
_entity.type
_entity.pdbx_description
1 polymer ?
#
loop_
_entity_poly.entity_id
_entity_poly.type
_entity_poly.pdbx_seq_one_letter_code
_entity_poly.pdbx_strand_id
1 'polypeptide(L)'
;MKRILNLTLLCLIISISDIAMAVEKNVDMSFQCEKIVIEENKKDINMESIKGEIKTPTITAPNNNFTKNINQKLKDWNDSWLKDLEDLAQKYAQDSKEDNIPFRPFEVDSVYSIQNQKCPYLSFYIDYYQFTGGAHGITTRKTYNYDLNNNKELALKDLFKEGYNYKDIINKEIGNQIQKNKDNYFTDKNGFKGISDNQAFTFNDKEITIYFQQYEIAPYVTGIPTFNIPKSLLKDGLI
;
A
#
# COMPACT_ATOMS: atom_id res chain seq x y z
N MET A 1 -48.96 55.59 -60.60
CA MET A 1 -48.57 54.99 -59.30
C MET A 1 -49.48 53.80 -59.05
N LYS A 2 -48.99 52.57 -59.28
CA LYS A 2 -49.77 51.32 -59.19
C LYS A 2 -49.52 50.64 -57.85
N ARG A 3 -50.60 50.19 -57.20
CA ARG A 3 -50.62 49.23 -56.07
C ARG A 3 -50.33 47.81 -56.56
N ILE A 4 -49.44 47.08 -55.89
CA ILE A 4 -49.24 45.61 -55.86
C ILE A 4 -48.42 45.34 -54.57
N LEU A 5 -48.48 44.28 -53.78
CA LEU A 5 -49.41 43.21 -53.38
C LEU A 5 -48.58 42.40 -52.35
N ASN A 6 -49.21 41.84 -51.32
CA ASN A 6 -48.60 40.98 -50.29
C ASN A 6 -47.67 39.88 -50.84
N LEU A 7 -46.63 39.49 -50.09
CA LEU A 7 -46.21 38.08 -49.99
C LEU A 7 -45.39 37.80 -48.71
N THR A 8 -46.05 37.06 -47.80
CA THR A 8 -45.54 35.99 -46.90
C THR A 8 -44.22 36.17 -46.15
N LEU A 9 -44.36 36.37 -44.84
CA LEU A 9 -43.38 36.09 -43.80
C LEU A 9 -43.16 34.58 -43.68
N LEU A 10 -42.07 34.05 -44.24
CA LEU A 10 -41.63 32.68 -44.00
C LEU A 10 -40.82 32.67 -42.69
N CYS A 11 -41.49 32.38 -41.57
CA CYS A 11 -40.82 32.06 -40.32
C CYS A 11 -40.04 30.75 -40.52
N LEU A 12 -38.70 30.84 -40.62
CA LEU A 12 -37.84 29.70 -40.34
C LEU A 12 -37.93 29.45 -38.82
N ILE A 13 -38.90 28.63 -38.42
CA ILE A 13 -38.87 27.97 -37.12
C ILE A 13 -37.82 26.88 -37.27
N ILE A 14 -36.56 27.21 -37.02
CA ILE A 14 -35.59 26.18 -36.62
C ILE A 14 -36.06 25.78 -35.22
N SER A 15 -36.75 24.65 -35.16
CA SER A 15 -37.24 24.08 -33.92
C SER A 15 -36.05 23.91 -32.97
N ILE A 16 -36.25 24.37 -31.74
CA ILE A 16 -35.31 24.24 -30.61
C ILE A 16 -35.04 22.74 -30.27
N SER A 17 -35.62 21.80 -31.01
CA SER A 17 -35.39 20.35 -30.89
C SER A 17 -33.96 19.93 -31.21
N ASP A 18 -33.27 20.63 -32.10
CA ASP A 18 -31.99 20.14 -32.63
C ASP A 18 -30.77 20.63 -31.83
N ILE A 19 -30.97 21.58 -30.91
CA ILE A 19 -29.94 21.99 -29.94
C ILE A 19 -29.98 21.09 -28.68
N ALA A 20 -31.07 20.37 -28.44
CA ALA A 20 -31.18 19.41 -27.34
C ALA A 20 -30.46 18.07 -27.60
N MET A 21 -29.86 17.88 -28.78
CA MET A 21 -29.08 16.68 -29.13
C MET A 21 -27.57 16.80 -28.85
N ALA A 22 -27.14 17.86 -28.16
CA ALA A 22 -25.82 17.94 -27.54
C ALA A 22 -25.94 17.97 -26.01
N VAL A 23 -26.82 17.14 -25.44
CA VAL A 23 -26.55 16.62 -24.09
C VAL A 23 -25.37 15.68 -24.27
N GLU A 24 -24.17 16.18 -24.02
CA GLU A 24 -23.00 15.36 -23.79
C GLU A 24 -23.46 14.19 -22.92
N LYS A 25 -23.37 12.98 -23.47
CA LYS A 25 -23.25 11.80 -22.63
C LYS A 25 -21.98 12.03 -21.81
N ASN A 26 -22.10 12.72 -20.69
CA ASN A 26 -21.32 12.43 -19.51
C ASN A 26 -21.67 10.99 -19.18
N VAL A 27 -21.04 10.07 -19.90
CA VAL A 27 -20.76 8.74 -19.39
C VAL A 27 -20.05 9.04 -18.09
N ASP A 28 -20.79 8.92 -17.00
CA ASP A 28 -20.18 8.81 -15.68
C ASP A 28 -19.13 7.72 -15.83
N MET A 29 -17.86 8.14 -15.98
CA MET A 29 -16.70 7.26 -16.01
C MET A 29 -16.51 6.76 -14.58
N SER A 30 -17.53 6.08 -14.07
CA SER A 30 -17.52 5.41 -12.79
C SER A 30 -16.32 4.48 -12.81
N PHE A 31 -15.42 4.72 -11.87
CA PHE A 31 -14.25 3.91 -11.70
C PHE A 31 -14.65 2.45 -11.51
N GLN A 32 -14.13 1.56 -12.36
CA GLN A 32 -14.34 0.12 -12.25
C GLN A 32 -13.06 -0.54 -11.74
N CYS A 33 -12.95 -0.65 -10.41
CA CYS A 33 -11.97 -1.46 -9.67
C CYS A 33 -11.76 -2.88 -10.23
N GLU A 34 -12.76 -3.49 -10.88
CA GLU A 34 -12.65 -4.83 -11.48
C GLU A 34 -11.61 -4.90 -12.62
N LYS A 35 -11.14 -3.75 -13.10
CA LYS A 35 -10.14 -3.61 -14.17
C LYS A 35 -8.76 -3.22 -13.65
N ILE A 36 -8.47 -3.41 -12.36
CA ILE A 36 -7.12 -3.16 -11.85
C ILE A 36 -6.13 -4.16 -12.46
N VAL A 37 -4.98 -3.65 -12.89
CA VAL A 37 -3.86 -4.45 -13.36
C VAL A 37 -2.66 -4.13 -12.46
N ILE A 38 -2.03 -5.18 -11.95
CA ILE A 38 -0.85 -5.09 -11.09
C ILE A 38 0.30 -5.74 -11.84
N GLU A 39 1.31 -4.94 -12.16
CA GLU A 39 2.52 -5.39 -12.84
C GLU A 39 3.73 -5.20 -11.92
N GLU A 40 4.68 -6.13 -11.95
CA GLU A 40 5.93 -5.95 -11.24
C GLU A 40 6.77 -4.87 -11.93
N ASN A 41 7.09 -3.81 -11.20
CA ASN A 41 8.16 -2.89 -11.57
C ASN A 41 9.43 -3.32 -10.85
N LYS A 42 10.40 -3.78 -11.63
CA LYS A 42 11.72 -4.21 -11.17
C LYS A 42 12.77 -3.16 -11.56
N LYS A 43 13.62 -2.78 -10.61
CA LYS A 43 14.79 -1.92 -10.83
C LYS A 43 16.03 -2.56 -10.22
N ASP A 44 16.99 -2.93 -11.07
CA ASP A 44 18.31 -3.36 -10.62
C ASP A 44 19.11 -2.16 -10.10
N ILE A 45 19.74 -2.31 -8.94
CA ILE A 45 20.62 -1.33 -8.30
C ILE A 45 22.04 -1.85 -8.41
N ASN A 46 22.91 -1.08 -9.07
CA ASN A 46 24.32 -1.43 -9.25
C ASN A 46 25.19 -0.17 -9.21
N MET A 47 25.34 0.36 -8.01
CA MET A 47 26.17 1.53 -7.69
C MET A 47 27.44 1.05 -6.98
N GLU A 48 28.47 1.89 -6.91
CA GLU A 48 29.72 1.53 -6.23
C GLU A 48 29.50 1.22 -4.74
N SER A 49 28.64 1.98 -4.08
CA SER A 49 28.37 1.86 -2.64
C SER A 49 27.17 0.97 -2.29
N ILE A 50 26.28 0.67 -3.26
CA ILE A 50 25.04 -0.09 -3.05
C ILE A 50 24.73 -0.98 -4.25
N LYS A 51 24.27 -2.20 -3.99
CA LYS A 51 23.77 -3.14 -4.99
C LYS A 51 22.47 -3.84 -4.54
N GLY A 52 21.73 -4.39 -5.48
CA GLY A 52 20.58 -5.27 -5.22
C GLY A 52 19.40 -4.99 -6.15
N GLU A 53 18.18 -5.30 -5.72
CA GLU A 53 17.01 -5.25 -6.60
C GLU A 53 15.75 -4.72 -5.89
N ILE A 54 15.14 -3.68 -6.46
CA ILE A 54 13.87 -3.13 -5.95
C ILE A 54 12.73 -3.67 -6.82
N LYS A 55 11.89 -4.54 -6.25
CA LYS A 55 10.61 -4.97 -6.85
C LYS A 55 9.45 -4.34 -6.11
N THR A 56 8.61 -3.61 -6.84
CA THR A 56 7.38 -2.97 -6.32
C THR A 56 6.23 -3.10 -7.31
N PRO A 57 4.97 -3.09 -6.86
CA PRO A 57 3.84 -3.16 -7.77
C PRO A 57 3.60 -1.82 -8.46
N THR A 58 3.33 -1.87 -9.77
CA THR A 58 2.68 -0.78 -10.50
C THR A 58 1.20 -1.11 -10.60
N ILE A 59 0.35 -0.25 -10.04
CA ILE A 59 -1.09 -0.45 -10.00
C ILE A 59 -1.72 0.47 -11.03
N THR A 60 -2.38 -0.08 -12.03
CA THR A 60 -3.08 0.70 -13.05
C THR A 60 -4.56 0.38 -13.05
N ALA A 61 -5.38 1.39 -13.33
CA ALA A 61 -6.80 1.20 -13.53
C ALA A 61 -7.36 2.33 -14.42
N PRO A 62 -8.39 2.06 -15.26
CA PRO A 62 -8.95 3.06 -16.16
C PRO A 62 -9.50 4.28 -15.40
N ASN A 63 -9.15 5.48 -15.88
CA ASN A 63 -9.68 6.77 -15.40
C ASN A 63 -9.52 7.03 -13.89
N ASN A 64 -8.53 6.42 -13.25
CA ASN A 64 -8.32 6.56 -11.82
C ASN A 64 -7.05 7.37 -11.50
N ASN A 65 -7.20 8.56 -10.93
CA ASN A 65 -6.06 9.37 -10.44
C ASN A 65 -5.52 8.87 -9.10
N PHE A 66 -6.32 8.18 -8.30
CA PHE A 66 -5.90 7.59 -7.04
C PHE A 66 -4.85 6.48 -7.23
N THR A 67 -4.95 5.63 -8.25
CA THR A 67 -3.89 4.64 -8.55
C THR A 67 -2.58 5.30 -8.97
N LYS A 68 -2.63 6.45 -9.67
CA LYS A 68 -1.43 7.28 -9.92
C LYS A 68 -0.82 7.78 -8.62
N ASN A 69 -1.65 8.25 -7.68
CA ASN A 69 -1.17 8.69 -6.37
C ASN A 69 -0.55 7.54 -5.56
N ILE A 70 -1.11 6.33 -5.62
CA ILE A 70 -0.52 5.15 -4.99
C ILE A 70 0.86 4.87 -5.59
N ASN A 71 0.97 4.80 -6.92
CA ASN A 71 2.25 4.55 -7.59
C ASN A 71 3.28 5.65 -7.27
N GLN A 72 2.85 6.91 -7.21
CA GLN A 72 3.73 8.02 -6.82
C GLN A 72 4.22 7.86 -5.37
N LYS A 73 3.33 7.51 -4.42
CA LYS A 73 3.71 7.26 -3.02
C LYS A 73 4.73 6.12 -2.91
N LEU A 74 4.55 5.04 -3.68
CA LEU A 74 5.50 3.92 -3.72
C LEU A 74 6.86 4.37 -4.27
N LYS A 75 6.85 5.14 -5.37
CA LYS A 75 8.06 5.69 -5.97
C LYS A 75 8.80 6.62 -5.01
N ASP A 76 8.10 7.57 -4.40
CA ASP A 76 8.68 8.53 -3.47
C ASP A 76 9.32 7.83 -2.26
N TRP A 77 8.65 6.81 -1.74
CA TRP A 77 9.22 5.99 -0.66
C TRP A 77 10.49 5.26 -1.10
N ASN A 78 10.46 4.59 -2.26
CA ASN A 78 11.62 3.85 -2.76
C ASN A 78 12.82 4.78 -3.02
N ASP A 79 12.56 5.95 -3.60
CA ASP A 79 13.60 6.94 -3.90
C ASP A 79 14.19 7.51 -2.59
N SER A 80 13.36 7.82 -1.60
CA SER A 80 13.82 8.28 -0.28
C SER A 80 14.65 7.21 0.43
N TRP A 81 14.15 5.97 0.48
CA TRP A 81 14.82 4.86 1.16
C TRP A 81 16.18 4.55 0.52
N LEU A 82 16.24 4.52 -0.81
CA LEU A 82 17.50 4.30 -1.53
C LEU A 82 18.47 5.46 -1.32
N LYS A 83 17.99 6.71 -1.31
CA LYS A 83 18.81 7.90 -1.09
C LYS A 83 19.43 7.90 0.31
N ASP A 84 18.64 7.63 1.35
CA ASP A 84 19.12 7.56 2.73
C ASP A 84 20.21 6.49 2.89
N LEU A 85 20.02 5.33 2.25
CA LEU A 85 21.02 4.27 2.26
C LEU A 85 22.27 4.64 1.47
N GLU A 86 22.13 5.32 0.33
CA GLU A 86 23.26 5.76 -0.50
C GLU A 86 24.14 6.73 0.27
N ASP A 87 23.53 7.74 0.90
CA ASP A 87 24.25 8.73 1.71
C ASP A 87 24.97 8.05 2.89
N LEU A 88 24.33 7.07 3.53
CA LEU A 88 24.97 6.27 4.57
C LEU A 88 26.14 5.43 4.02
N ALA A 89 25.95 4.75 2.89
CA ALA A 89 26.97 3.89 2.29
C ALA A 89 28.20 4.69 1.83
N GLN A 90 27.99 5.89 1.27
CA GLN A 90 29.07 6.79 0.88
C GLN A 90 29.89 7.24 2.10
N LYS A 91 29.23 7.61 3.19
CA LYS A 91 29.91 7.95 4.45
C LYS A 91 30.74 6.77 4.97
N TYR A 92 30.15 5.57 5.02
CA TYR A 92 30.86 4.36 5.45
C TYR A 92 32.06 4.02 4.56
N ALA A 93 31.93 4.20 3.25
CA ALA A 93 33.03 3.98 2.31
C ALA A 93 34.18 4.98 2.53
N GLN A 94 33.86 6.25 2.83
CA GLN A 94 34.86 7.25 3.20
C GLN A 94 35.58 6.87 4.49
N ASP A 95 34.83 6.60 5.57
CA ASP A 95 35.38 6.23 6.87
C ASP A 95 36.28 4.96 6.73
N SER A 96 35.83 3.96 5.97
CA SER A 96 36.60 2.73 5.72
C SER A 96 37.92 3.00 4.99
N LYS A 97 37.94 3.96 4.07
CA LYS A 97 39.15 4.35 3.33
C LYS A 97 40.17 5.04 4.26
N GLU A 98 39.69 5.89 5.16
CA GLU A 98 40.53 6.57 6.17
C GLU A 98 41.17 5.56 7.13
N ASP A 99 40.42 4.53 7.53
CA ASP A 99 40.87 3.46 8.44
C ASP A 99 41.59 2.30 7.73
N ASN A 100 41.73 2.34 6.40
CA ASN A 100 42.31 1.29 5.57
C ASN A 100 41.62 -0.08 5.73
N ILE A 101 40.30 -0.07 5.87
CA ILE A 101 39.42 -1.23 5.98
C ILE A 101 38.75 -1.49 4.62
N PRO A 102 38.68 -2.75 4.14
CA PRO A 102 37.95 -3.06 2.92
C PRO A 102 36.45 -2.73 3.05
N PHE A 103 35.98 -1.79 2.24
CA PHE A 103 34.56 -1.50 2.13
C PHE A 103 33.84 -2.56 1.28
N ARG A 104 32.66 -2.99 1.74
CA ARG A 104 31.75 -3.84 0.98
C ARG A 104 30.48 -3.03 0.68
N PRO A 105 30.00 -2.99 -0.58
CA PRO A 105 28.76 -2.30 -0.91
C PRO A 105 27.61 -2.81 -0.05
N PHE A 106 26.73 -1.91 0.36
CA PHE A 106 25.49 -2.30 1.02
C PHE A 106 24.60 -3.07 0.05
N GLU A 107 23.75 -3.92 0.60
CA GLU A 107 22.78 -4.70 -0.19
C GLU A 107 21.38 -4.19 0.11
N VAL A 108 20.57 -3.98 -0.93
CA VAL A 108 19.20 -3.51 -0.82
C VAL A 108 18.30 -4.36 -1.69
N ASP A 109 17.25 -4.92 -1.10
CA ASP A 109 16.27 -5.69 -1.86
C ASP A 109 14.86 -5.32 -1.42
N SER A 110 13.92 -5.27 -2.36
CA SER A 110 12.50 -5.22 -2.02
C SER A 110 11.70 -6.28 -2.74
N VAL A 111 10.69 -6.80 -2.05
CA VAL A 111 9.72 -7.73 -2.63
C VAL A 111 8.32 -7.38 -2.13
N TYR A 112 7.33 -7.44 -3.01
CA TYR A 112 5.95 -7.19 -2.66
C TYR A 112 5.12 -8.47 -2.65
N SER A 113 4.02 -8.46 -1.91
CA SER A 113 3.08 -9.57 -1.86
C SER A 113 1.64 -9.09 -1.78
N ILE A 114 0.85 -9.41 -2.80
CA ILE A 114 -0.58 -9.09 -2.87
C ILE A 114 -1.35 -10.07 -1.97
N GLN A 115 -2.02 -9.52 -0.96
CA GLN A 115 -2.84 -10.29 -0.01
C GLN A 115 -4.31 -10.29 -0.41
N ASN A 116 -4.77 -9.21 -1.04
CA ASN A 116 -6.10 -9.09 -1.61
C ASN A 116 -6.10 -8.13 -2.79
N GLN A 117 -6.81 -8.51 -3.85
CA GLN A 117 -7.02 -7.71 -5.05
C GLN A 117 -8.50 -7.75 -5.50
N LYS A 118 -9.40 -8.20 -4.63
CA LYS A 118 -10.82 -8.30 -4.93
C LYS A 118 -11.48 -6.95 -4.70
N CYS A 119 -12.05 -6.39 -5.77
CA CYS A 119 -12.77 -5.13 -5.69
C CYS A 119 -13.81 -5.11 -4.54
N PRO A 120 -13.91 -4.00 -3.78
CA PRO A 120 -13.19 -2.73 -3.97
C PRO A 120 -11.81 -2.67 -3.32
N TYR A 121 -11.33 -3.76 -2.75
CA TYR A 121 -10.16 -3.75 -1.87
C TYR A 121 -8.88 -4.19 -2.56
N LEU A 122 -7.81 -3.44 -2.28
CA LEU A 122 -6.44 -3.81 -2.56
C LEU A 122 -5.65 -3.80 -1.26
N SER A 123 -5.06 -4.93 -0.89
CA SER A 123 -4.24 -5.08 0.31
C SER A 123 -2.97 -5.82 -0.04
N PHE A 124 -1.82 -5.24 0.29
CA PHE A 124 -0.52 -5.83 0.04
C PHE A 124 0.51 -5.31 1.02
N TYR A 125 1.68 -5.94 1.05
CA TYR A 125 2.84 -5.40 1.73
C TYR A 125 4.06 -5.40 0.81
N ILE A 126 5.06 -4.60 1.18
CA ILE A 126 6.40 -4.60 0.61
C ILE A 126 7.39 -4.80 1.75
N ASP A 127 8.25 -5.80 1.59
CA ASP A 127 9.41 -6.00 2.45
C ASP A 127 10.58 -5.24 1.86
N TYR A 128 11.21 -4.41 2.69
CA TYR A 128 12.41 -3.65 2.37
C TYR A 128 13.56 -4.22 3.19
N TYR A 129 14.40 -5.01 2.54
CA TYR A 129 15.61 -5.58 3.10
C TYR A 129 16.80 -4.65 2.86
N GLN A 130 17.61 -4.47 3.89
CA GLN A 130 18.91 -3.82 3.77
C GLN A 130 19.98 -4.59 4.55
N PHE A 131 21.18 -4.65 3.98
CA PHE A 131 22.39 -5.09 4.66
C PHE A 131 23.43 -3.98 4.61
N THR A 132 23.69 -3.39 5.76
CA THR A 132 24.63 -2.26 5.92
C THR A 132 25.91 -2.69 6.66
N GLY A 133 26.25 -3.99 6.59
CA GLY A 133 27.31 -4.63 7.38
C GLY A 133 26.78 -5.32 8.65
N GLY A 134 27.70 -5.86 9.46
CA GLY A 134 27.35 -6.64 10.65
C GLY A 134 27.06 -8.12 10.37
N ALA A 135 26.34 -8.78 11.28
CA ALA A 135 26.10 -10.22 11.21
C ALA A 135 24.98 -10.62 10.23
N HIS A 136 23.99 -9.77 10.02
CA HIS A 136 22.83 -10.02 9.15
C HIS A 136 22.17 -8.70 8.74
N GLY A 137 21.33 -8.73 7.70
CA GLY A 137 20.51 -7.58 7.32
C GLY A 137 19.25 -7.40 8.17
N ILE A 138 18.51 -6.33 7.92
CA ILE A 138 17.24 -6.03 8.55
C ILE A 138 16.17 -5.87 7.48
N THR A 139 14.96 -6.36 7.78
CA THR A 139 13.78 -6.23 6.93
C THR A 139 12.76 -5.36 7.63
N THR A 140 12.30 -4.32 6.95
CA THR A 140 11.13 -3.53 7.35
C THR A 140 9.96 -3.88 6.43
N ARG A 141 8.84 -4.28 7.01
CA ARG A 141 7.59 -4.53 6.25
C ARG A 141 6.70 -3.30 6.27
N LYS A 142 6.33 -2.79 5.09
CA LYS A 142 5.31 -1.75 4.93
C LYS A 142 4.05 -2.33 4.34
N THR A 143 2.91 -2.03 4.94
CA THR A 143 1.60 -2.51 4.50
C THR A 143 0.80 -1.40 3.84
N TYR A 144 0.02 -1.76 2.82
CA TYR A 144 -0.76 -0.86 2.00
C TYR A 144 -2.17 -1.44 1.84
N ASN A 145 -3.17 -0.66 2.23
CA ASN A 145 -4.56 -1.09 2.27
C ASN A 145 -5.44 -0.01 1.68
N TYR A 146 -6.21 -0.34 0.66
CA TYR A 146 -6.98 0.61 -0.11
C TYR A 146 -8.40 0.13 -0.35
N ASP A 147 -9.34 1.06 -0.23
CA ASP A 147 -10.65 0.99 -0.87
C ASP A 147 -10.55 1.81 -2.17
N LEU A 148 -10.50 1.10 -3.29
CA LEU A 148 -10.30 1.70 -4.60
C LEU A 148 -11.55 2.43 -5.08
N ASN A 149 -12.76 2.00 -4.69
CA ASN A 149 -14.00 2.67 -5.10
C ASN A 149 -14.13 4.03 -4.44
N ASN A 150 -13.72 4.12 -3.17
CA ASN A 150 -13.79 5.35 -2.40
C ASN A 150 -12.49 6.18 -2.45
N ASN A 151 -11.50 5.76 -3.26
CA ASN A 151 -10.18 6.38 -3.34
C ASN A 151 -9.56 6.65 -1.96
N LYS A 152 -9.64 5.66 -1.06
CA LYS A 152 -9.29 5.80 0.36
C LYS A 152 -8.21 4.80 0.76
N GLU A 153 -7.19 5.29 1.46
CA GLU A 153 -6.27 4.45 2.24
C GLU A 153 -6.94 4.06 3.56
N LEU A 154 -6.93 2.77 3.88
CA LEU A 154 -7.61 2.20 5.03
C LEU A 154 -6.64 2.05 6.19
N ALA A 155 -6.97 2.66 7.32
CA ALA A 155 -6.43 2.28 8.61
C ALA A 155 -7.18 1.04 9.15
N LEU A 156 -6.58 0.32 10.10
CA LEU A 156 -7.19 -0.89 10.67
C LEU A 156 -8.59 -0.61 11.23
N LYS A 157 -8.78 0.54 11.88
CA LYS A 157 -10.08 0.98 12.42
C LYS A 157 -11.17 1.14 11.35
N ASP A 158 -10.80 1.44 10.10
CA ASP A 158 -11.76 1.69 9.02
C ASP A 158 -12.48 0.41 8.57
N LEU A 159 -12.00 -0.77 8.99
CA LEU A 159 -12.66 -2.05 8.74
C LEU A 159 -13.83 -2.32 9.69
N PHE A 160 -14.05 -1.47 10.70
CA PHE A 160 -14.98 -1.73 11.79
C PHE A 160 -15.98 -0.60 11.99
N LYS A 161 -17.17 -0.97 12.46
CA LYS A 161 -18.20 -0.05 12.95
C LYS A 161 -17.63 0.81 14.06
N GLU A 162 -18.03 2.08 14.07
CA GLU A 162 -17.63 3.02 15.12
C GLU A 162 -18.00 2.47 16.51
N GLY A 163 -17.08 2.60 17.47
CA GLY A 163 -17.25 2.09 18.82
C GLY A 163 -17.05 0.58 18.99
N TYR A 164 -16.84 -0.19 17.92
CA TYR A 164 -16.53 -1.62 18.03
C TYR A 164 -15.12 -1.83 18.59
N ASN A 165 -15.02 -2.64 19.65
CA ASN A 165 -13.75 -2.91 20.33
C ASN A 165 -12.95 -4.02 19.63
N TYR A 166 -12.52 -3.76 18.40
CA TYR A 166 -11.75 -4.71 17.59
C TYR A 166 -10.39 -5.05 18.22
N LYS A 167 -9.75 -4.09 18.89
CA LYS A 167 -8.42 -4.27 19.47
C LYS A 167 -8.40 -5.35 20.53
N ASP A 168 -9.39 -5.41 21.41
CA ASP A 168 -9.43 -6.44 22.45
C ASP A 168 -9.54 -7.84 21.88
N ILE A 169 -10.35 -8.02 20.82
CA ILE A 169 -10.50 -9.32 20.14
C ILE A 169 -9.19 -9.71 19.45
N ILE A 170 -8.58 -8.79 18.71
CA ILE A 170 -7.30 -9.03 18.03
C ILE A 170 -6.20 -9.34 19.06
N ASN A 171 -6.08 -8.54 20.12
CA ASN A 171 -5.05 -8.71 21.15
C ASN A 171 -5.20 -10.05 21.87
N LYS A 172 -6.44 -10.45 22.19
CA LYS A 172 -6.72 -11.75 22.78
C LYS A 172 -6.28 -12.89 21.86
N GLU A 173 -6.58 -12.79 20.57
CA GLU A 173 -6.21 -13.83 19.62
C GLU A 173 -4.69 -13.89 19.37
N ILE A 174 -4.01 -12.75 19.27
CA ILE A 174 -2.54 -12.70 19.22
C ILE A 174 -1.94 -13.34 20.47
N GLY A 175 -2.45 -13.00 21.66
CA GLY A 175 -2.02 -13.62 22.92
C GLY A 175 -2.17 -15.14 22.91
N ASN A 176 -3.28 -15.67 22.40
CA ASN A 176 -3.49 -17.11 22.25
C ASN A 176 -2.46 -17.75 21.30
N GLN A 177 -2.14 -17.09 20.18
CA GLN A 177 -1.17 -17.59 19.19
C GLN A 177 0.27 -17.55 19.73
N ILE A 178 0.63 -16.50 20.48
CA ILE A 178 1.91 -16.40 21.19
C ILE A 178 2.01 -17.50 22.23
N GLN A 179 0.97 -17.74 23.03
CA GLN A 179 1.01 -18.76 24.09
C GLN A 179 1.26 -20.18 23.56
N LYS A 180 0.79 -20.48 22.34
CA LYS A 180 1.04 -21.76 21.65
C LYS A 180 2.50 -21.91 21.19
N ASN A 181 3.22 -20.80 21.02
CA ASN A 181 4.58 -20.74 20.48
C ASN A 181 5.50 -19.88 21.36
N LYS A 182 5.30 -19.93 22.68
CA LYS A 182 5.86 -18.95 23.65
C LYS A 182 7.39 -18.79 23.56
N ASP A 183 8.10 -19.84 23.18
CA ASP A 183 9.57 -19.86 23.14
C ASP A 183 10.14 -19.01 21.99
N ASN A 184 9.29 -18.61 21.03
CA ASN A 184 9.67 -17.74 19.91
C ASN A 184 9.53 -16.25 20.23
N TYR A 185 8.98 -15.87 21.39
CA TYR A 185 8.60 -14.49 21.71
C TYR A 185 9.25 -14.00 23.00
N PHE A 186 9.43 -12.69 23.10
CA PHE A 186 9.91 -12.07 24.33
C PHE A 186 8.86 -12.19 25.44
N THR A 187 9.32 -12.53 26.64
CA THR A 187 8.49 -12.65 27.85
C THR A 187 8.75 -11.53 28.86
N ASP A 188 9.71 -10.64 28.56
CA ASP A 188 10.09 -9.52 29.39
C ASP A 188 9.34 -8.24 28.99
N LYS A 189 9.90 -7.08 29.36
CA LYS A 189 9.36 -5.77 28.99
C LYS A 189 9.28 -5.52 27.48
N ASN A 190 9.92 -6.34 26.64
CA ASN A 190 9.87 -6.25 25.17
C ASN A 190 8.85 -7.24 24.57
N GLY A 191 8.13 -8.00 25.40
CA GLY A 191 7.04 -8.87 24.95
C GLY A 191 5.85 -8.11 24.38
N PHE A 192 4.89 -8.87 23.84
CA PHE A 192 3.66 -8.33 23.27
C PHE A 192 2.82 -7.55 24.30
N LYS A 193 2.44 -6.32 23.95
CA LYS A 193 1.67 -5.40 24.82
C LYS A 193 0.31 -5.01 24.24
N GLY A 194 -0.07 -5.60 23.12
CA GLY A 194 -1.21 -5.15 22.32
C GLY A 194 -0.78 -4.48 21.02
N ILE A 195 -1.71 -4.42 20.07
CA ILE A 195 -1.54 -3.71 18.81
C ILE A 195 -1.61 -2.19 19.00
N SER A 196 -0.87 -1.46 18.18
CA SER A 196 -0.95 0.01 18.10
C SER A 196 -2.15 0.47 17.26
N ASP A 197 -2.45 1.77 17.32
CA ASP A 197 -3.51 2.40 16.50
C ASP A 197 -3.19 2.32 15.00
N ASN A 198 -1.91 2.36 14.66
CA ASN A 198 -1.37 2.33 13.29
C ASN A 198 -0.66 0.99 13.01
N GLN A 199 -1.13 -0.10 13.63
CA GLN A 199 -0.51 -1.42 13.48
C GLN A 199 -0.47 -1.82 12.01
N ALA A 200 0.68 -2.34 11.56
CA ALA A 200 0.83 -2.89 10.22
C ALA A 200 -0.12 -4.08 10.03
N PHE A 201 -0.92 -4.05 8.98
CA PHE A 201 -1.89 -5.11 8.69
C PHE A 201 -2.13 -5.28 7.20
N THR A 202 -2.59 -6.46 6.81
CA THR A 202 -3.25 -6.71 5.52
C THR A 202 -4.53 -7.47 5.78
N PHE A 203 -5.36 -7.64 4.77
CA PHE A 203 -6.61 -8.40 4.92
C PHE A 203 -7.05 -9.00 3.61
N ASN A 204 -7.82 -10.09 3.70
CA ASN A 204 -8.49 -10.73 2.57
C ASN A 204 -9.92 -11.12 2.97
N ASP A 205 -10.60 -11.93 2.18
CA ASP A 205 -11.99 -12.35 2.44
C ASP A 205 -12.14 -13.18 3.74
N LYS A 206 -11.07 -13.82 4.23
CA LYS A 206 -11.10 -14.77 5.35
C LYS A 206 -10.57 -14.17 6.65
N GLU A 207 -9.56 -13.32 6.58
CA GLU A 207 -8.80 -12.89 7.75
C GLU A 207 -8.24 -11.48 7.61
N ILE A 208 -7.88 -10.91 8.77
CA ILE A 208 -7.00 -9.75 8.90
C ILE A 208 -5.66 -10.27 9.43
N THR A 209 -4.57 -9.99 8.74
CA THR A 209 -3.23 -10.38 9.17
C THR A 209 -2.53 -9.19 9.81
N ILE A 210 -2.05 -9.36 11.04
CA ILE A 210 -1.31 -8.35 11.81
C ILE A 210 0.18 -8.68 11.78
N TYR A 211 1.01 -7.67 11.55
CA TYR A 211 2.46 -7.79 11.51
C TYR A 211 3.13 -6.94 12.58
N PHE A 212 4.19 -7.47 13.18
CA PHE A 212 5.15 -6.73 13.99
C PHE A 212 6.49 -6.74 13.26
N GLN A 213 7.28 -5.67 13.36
CA GLN A 213 8.59 -5.60 12.73
C GLN A 213 9.57 -6.62 13.34
N GLN A 214 10.66 -6.89 12.63
CA GLN A 214 11.76 -7.68 13.20
C GLN A 214 12.21 -7.04 14.50
N TYR A 215 12.49 -7.87 15.51
CA TYR A 215 12.85 -7.44 16.87
C TYR A 215 11.76 -6.74 17.70
N GLU A 216 10.57 -6.49 17.16
CA GLU A 216 9.57 -5.71 17.90
C GLU A 216 9.02 -6.45 19.13
N ILE A 217 8.70 -7.74 18.98
CA ILE A 217 8.16 -8.59 20.07
C ILE A 217 8.83 -9.97 20.15
N ALA A 218 9.83 -10.23 19.31
CA ALA A 218 10.49 -11.52 19.18
C ALA A 218 11.94 -11.36 18.71
N PRO A 219 12.83 -12.33 18.98
CA PRO A 219 14.20 -12.32 18.44
C PRO A 219 14.23 -12.39 16.91
N TYR A 220 15.37 -12.00 16.32
CA TYR A 220 15.59 -12.00 14.86
C TYR A 220 15.14 -13.28 14.14
N VAL A 221 15.45 -14.43 14.74
CA VAL A 221 15.21 -15.77 14.15
C VAL A 221 13.73 -16.03 13.89
N THR A 222 12.84 -15.35 14.61
CA THR A 222 11.38 -15.44 14.41
C THR A 222 10.94 -14.70 13.14
N GLY A 223 11.79 -13.86 12.55
CA GLY A 223 11.48 -13.04 11.37
C GLY A 223 10.54 -11.88 11.70
N ILE A 224 9.57 -11.63 10.82
CA ILE A 224 8.47 -10.67 11.02
C ILE A 224 7.32 -11.43 11.71
N PRO A 225 7.05 -11.22 13.01
CA PRO A 225 5.91 -11.87 13.67
C PRO A 225 4.61 -11.55 12.94
N THR A 226 3.91 -12.60 12.55
CA THR A 226 2.71 -12.54 11.71
C THR A 226 1.58 -13.29 12.39
N PHE A 227 0.43 -12.64 12.56
CA PHE A 227 -0.73 -13.21 13.24
C PHE A 227 -1.97 -13.09 12.35
N ASN A 228 -2.55 -14.22 12.02
CA ASN A 228 -3.77 -14.26 11.23
C ASN A 228 -4.98 -14.25 12.16
N ILE A 229 -5.85 -13.26 11.99
CA ILE A 229 -7.08 -13.08 12.77
C ILE A 229 -8.28 -13.43 11.89
N PRO A 230 -8.93 -14.58 12.10
CA PRO A 230 -10.10 -14.96 11.33
C PRO A 230 -11.21 -13.91 11.43
N LYS A 231 -11.76 -13.46 10.31
CA LYS A 231 -12.88 -12.50 10.27
C LYS A 231 -14.12 -13.02 10.98
N SER A 232 -14.28 -14.33 11.13
CA SER A 232 -15.35 -14.94 11.91
C SER A 232 -15.34 -14.52 13.39
N LEU A 233 -14.18 -14.18 13.96
CA LEU A 233 -14.06 -13.64 15.33
C LEU A 233 -14.52 -12.18 15.42
N LEU A 234 -14.60 -11.50 14.28
CA LEU A 234 -14.81 -10.05 14.16
C LEU A 234 -16.14 -9.69 13.48
N LYS A 235 -16.90 -10.70 13.03
CA LYS A 235 -18.03 -10.57 12.11
C LYS A 235 -19.08 -9.54 12.51
N ASP A 236 -19.31 -9.35 13.81
CA ASP A 236 -20.36 -8.44 14.31
C ASP A 236 -19.95 -6.97 14.17
N GLY A 237 -18.64 -6.70 14.10
CA GLY A 237 -18.06 -5.37 14.00
C GLY A 237 -17.59 -4.95 12.62
N LEU A 238 -17.39 -5.88 11.68
CA LEU A 238 -16.94 -5.55 10.32
C LEU A 238 -18.01 -4.74 9.56
N ILE A 239 -17.56 -3.84 8.68
CA ILE A 239 -18.39 -3.06 7.74
C ILE A 239 -18.43 -3.78 6.39
#